data_AF-A0A3B0WVA3-F1
#
_entry.id   AF-A0A3B0WVA3-F1
#
_cell.length_a   1.000
_cell.length_b   1.000
_cell.length_c   1.000
_cell.angle_alpha   90.00
_cell.angle_beta   90.00
_cell.angle_gamma   90.00
#
_symmetry.space_group_name_H-M   'P 1'
#
loop_
_entity.id
_entity.type
_entity.pdbx_description
1 polymer ?
#
loop_
_entity_poly.entity_id
_entity_poly.type
_entity_poly.pdbx_seq_one_letter_code
_entity_poly.pdbx_strand_id
1 'polypeptide(L)'
;MNSQSLKTPSLALLSLFVLLAGLLTGCGQSVSRVESDKVTDLSGNWNDTDSRLVAEEMIQDVLSRGWLPKFTRSKNKAPTVIVGKVRNLSHEHINTRTFIADMERELINSGEVEFVASAEDREEVRGEVKEQDLNASEETRKAMGNEVGADFMLKGSINTIVDAAGGEQARFYQIDLTLIELGTNRKVWAGQKKIKKIIEKGGFRL
;
A
#
# COMPACT_ATOMS: atom_id res chain seq x y z
N MET A 1 -12.09 -25.83 -74.96
CA MET A 1 -11.53 -26.52 -73.78
C MET A 1 -10.22 -25.85 -73.40
N ASN A 2 -10.09 -25.34 -72.18
CA ASN A 2 -8.80 -25.07 -71.53
C ASN A 2 -8.90 -25.60 -70.10
N SER A 3 -8.37 -26.81 -69.91
CA SER A 3 -8.27 -27.47 -68.61
C SER A 3 -7.05 -26.91 -67.88
N GLN A 4 -7.26 -26.02 -66.91
CA GLN A 4 -6.20 -25.62 -65.98
C GLN A 4 -5.92 -26.78 -65.02
N SER A 5 -4.73 -27.37 -65.16
CA SER A 5 -4.18 -28.36 -64.24
C SER A 5 -3.88 -27.70 -62.89
N LEU A 6 -4.55 -28.15 -61.82
CA LEU A 6 -4.19 -27.80 -60.46
C LEU A 6 -2.85 -28.44 -60.12
N LYS A 7 -1.80 -27.62 -59.98
CA LYS A 7 -0.50 -28.07 -59.46
C LYS A 7 -0.67 -28.43 -57.99
N THR A 8 -0.43 -29.69 -57.66
CA THR A 8 -0.38 -30.17 -56.26
C THR A 8 0.75 -29.43 -55.53
N PRO A 9 0.48 -28.82 -54.36
CA PRO A 9 1.54 -28.19 -53.57
C PRO A 9 2.54 -29.26 -53.13
N SER A 10 3.84 -28.96 -53.21
CA SER A 10 4.89 -29.89 -52.80
C SER A 10 4.78 -30.21 -51.31
N LEU A 11 5.05 -31.45 -50.90
CA LEU A 11 5.07 -31.88 -49.48
C LEU A 11 6.00 -30.98 -48.62
N ALA A 12 7.02 -30.37 -49.23
CA ALA A 12 7.94 -29.44 -48.59
C ALA A 12 7.26 -28.10 -48.21
N LEU A 13 6.32 -27.60 -49.03
CA LEU A 13 5.57 -26.38 -48.71
C LEU A 13 4.56 -26.62 -47.58
N LEU A 14 3.94 -27.81 -47.56
CA LEU A 14 2.97 -28.18 -46.53
C LEU A 14 3.64 -28.37 -45.15
N SER A 15 4.84 -28.95 -45.13
CA SER A 15 5.63 -29.13 -43.90
C SER A 15 6.16 -27.81 -43.34
N LEU A 16 6.58 -26.85 -44.18
CA LEU A 16 6.99 -25.52 -43.74
C LEU A 16 5.82 -24.72 -43.14
N PHE A 17 4.61 -24.88 -43.68
CA PHE A 17 3.40 -24.21 -43.17
C PHE A 17 2.96 -24.78 -41.81
N VAL A 18 3.09 -26.10 -41.61
CA VAL A 18 2.82 -26.75 -40.30
C VAL A 18 3.85 -26.34 -39.25
N LEU A 19 5.13 -26.18 -39.65
CA LEU A 19 6.18 -25.70 -38.74
C LEU A 19 5.97 -24.23 -38.33
N LEU A 20 5.49 -23.39 -39.24
CA LEU A 20 5.23 -21.97 -38.98
C LEU A 20 3.94 -21.75 -38.17
N ALA A 21 2.94 -22.62 -38.30
CA ALA A 21 1.71 -22.58 -37.51
C ALA A 21 1.91 -22.98 -36.04
N GLY A 22 2.96 -23.77 -35.72
CA GLY A 22 3.30 -24.16 -34.35
C GLY A 22 3.92 -23.05 -33.50
N LEU A 23 4.34 -21.93 -34.10
CA LEU A 23 5.03 -20.83 -33.42
C LEU A 23 4.08 -19.74 -32.86
N LEU A 24 2.75 -19.91 -33.02
CA LEU A 24 1.74 -18.97 -32.53
C LEU A 24 1.05 -19.43 -31.24
N THR A 25 1.67 -20.32 -30.45
CA THR A 25 1.20 -20.61 -29.09
C THR A 25 1.54 -19.43 -28.17
N GLY A 26 0.66 -18.42 -28.17
CA GLY A 26 0.74 -17.31 -27.24
C GLY A 26 0.75 -17.81 -25.80
N CYS A 27 1.73 -17.37 -25.01
CA CYS A 27 1.72 -17.56 -23.56
C CYS A 27 0.50 -16.84 -22.98
N GLY A 28 -0.56 -17.60 -22.68
CA GLY A 28 -1.65 -17.10 -21.86
C GLY A 28 -1.13 -16.80 -20.47
N GLN A 29 -1.27 -15.55 -20.01
CA GLN A 29 -0.95 -15.18 -18.65
C GLN A 29 -1.93 -15.90 -17.71
N SER A 30 -1.44 -16.90 -16.98
CA SER A 30 -2.24 -17.61 -15.98
C SER A 30 -2.35 -16.74 -14.73
N VAL A 31 -3.58 -16.33 -14.38
CA VAL A 31 -3.86 -15.59 -13.15
C VAL A 31 -4.41 -16.57 -12.12
N SER A 32 -3.58 -16.96 -11.16
CA SER A 32 -4.03 -17.70 -9.98
C SER A 32 -4.40 -16.71 -8.87
N ARG A 33 -5.60 -16.88 -8.30
CA ARG A 33 -5.97 -16.19 -7.06
C ARG A 33 -5.34 -16.95 -5.90
N VAL A 34 -4.59 -16.25 -5.08
CA VAL A 34 -4.04 -16.75 -3.82
C VAL A 34 -4.70 -15.99 -2.68
N GLU A 35 -4.80 -16.64 -1.52
CA GLU A 35 -5.29 -16.00 -0.30
C GLU A 35 -4.42 -14.77 0.03
N SER A 36 -5.04 -13.69 0.50
CA SER A 36 -4.39 -12.40 0.74
C SER A 36 -3.38 -12.41 1.90
N ASP A 37 -3.35 -13.47 2.70
CA ASP A 37 -2.42 -13.66 3.81
C ASP A 37 -1.13 -14.40 3.39
N LYS A 38 -1.10 -14.95 2.18
CA LYS A 38 0.04 -15.71 1.67
C LYS A 38 1.16 -14.78 1.18
N VAL A 39 2.33 -14.89 1.79
CA VAL A 39 3.54 -14.16 1.38
C VAL A 39 3.88 -14.49 -0.07
N THR A 40 3.75 -13.49 -0.94
CA THR A 40 4.04 -13.62 -2.37
C THR A 40 5.19 -12.68 -2.70
N ASP A 41 6.42 -13.19 -2.63
CA ASP A 41 7.61 -12.43 -3.00
C ASP A 41 8.11 -12.84 -4.39
N LEU A 42 7.54 -12.21 -5.42
CA LEU A 42 7.85 -12.51 -6.82
C LEU A 42 9.04 -11.72 -7.35
N SER A 43 9.36 -10.56 -6.76
CA SER A 43 10.32 -9.60 -7.33
C SER A 43 11.35 -9.06 -6.34
N GLY A 44 11.20 -9.34 -5.04
CA GLY A 44 12.00 -8.71 -3.98
C GLY A 44 11.64 -7.23 -3.72
N ASN A 45 10.63 -6.69 -4.41
CA ASN A 45 10.12 -5.34 -4.17
C ASN A 45 9.19 -5.30 -2.96
N TRP A 46 8.82 -4.09 -2.52
CA TRP A 46 7.80 -3.89 -1.49
C TRP A 46 6.47 -4.47 -1.96
N ASN A 47 5.82 -5.26 -1.11
CA ASN A 47 4.52 -5.86 -1.41
C ASN A 47 3.49 -5.60 -0.30
N ASP A 48 2.28 -6.12 -0.51
CA ASP A 48 1.15 -6.06 0.42
C ASP A 48 1.48 -6.69 1.79
N THR A 49 2.25 -7.77 1.79
CA THR A 49 2.65 -8.46 3.02
C THR A 49 3.59 -7.58 3.84
N ASP A 50 4.61 -6.97 3.21
CA ASP A 50 5.52 -6.04 3.88
C ASP A 50 4.74 -4.86 4.46
N SER A 51 3.80 -4.30 3.69
CA SER A 51 2.93 -3.20 4.12
C SER A 51 2.17 -3.54 5.39
N ARG A 52 1.45 -4.66 5.38
CA ARG A 52 0.63 -5.11 6.50
C ARG A 52 1.49 -5.38 7.74
N LEU A 53 2.57 -6.13 7.61
CA LEU A 53 3.43 -6.51 8.73
C LEU A 53 4.11 -5.29 9.37
N VAL A 54 4.59 -4.35 8.56
CA VAL A 54 5.20 -3.11 9.07
C VAL A 54 4.16 -2.25 9.76
N ALA A 55 2.95 -2.12 9.20
CA ALA A 55 1.88 -1.35 9.82
C ALA A 55 1.50 -1.94 11.18
N GLU A 56 1.23 -3.24 11.24
CA GLU A 56 0.88 -3.96 12.47
C GLU A 56 1.92 -3.73 13.58
N GLU A 57 3.21 -3.99 13.29
CA GLU A 57 4.27 -3.85 14.27
C GLU A 57 4.45 -2.40 14.73
N MET A 58 4.41 -1.44 13.80
CA MET A 58 4.62 -0.03 14.13
C MET A 58 3.44 0.57 14.90
N ILE A 59 2.21 0.14 14.61
CA ILE A 59 1.02 0.58 15.34
C ILE A 59 0.98 -0.04 16.73
N GLN A 60 1.30 -1.34 16.86
CA GLN A 60 1.47 -1.96 18.18
C GLN A 60 2.56 -1.25 18.99
N ASP A 61 3.69 -0.91 18.37
CA ASP A 61 4.77 -0.20 19.05
C ASP A 61 4.31 1.17 19.57
N VAL A 62 3.72 2.01 18.72
CA VAL A 62 3.31 3.37 19.14
C VAL A 62 2.27 3.32 20.24
N LEU A 63 1.26 2.44 20.17
CA LEU A 63 0.21 2.33 21.18
C LEU A 63 0.75 1.83 22.53
N SER A 64 1.77 0.97 22.52
CA SER A 64 2.40 0.45 23.74
C SER A 64 3.21 1.50 24.52
N ARG A 65 3.49 2.68 23.93
CA ARG A 65 4.37 3.68 24.55
C ARG A 65 3.64 4.61 25.50
N GLY A 66 4.40 5.20 26.42
CA GLY A 66 3.85 6.01 27.52
C GLY A 66 3.12 7.30 27.15
N TRP A 67 3.13 7.75 25.88
CA TRP A 67 2.38 8.94 25.47
C TRP A 67 0.86 8.74 25.62
N LEU A 68 0.38 7.52 25.31
CA LEU A 68 -1.03 7.18 25.32
C LEU A 68 -1.62 7.19 26.74
N PRO A 69 -1.11 6.40 27.71
CA PRO A 69 -1.62 6.43 29.07
C PRO A 69 -1.43 7.80 29.74
N LYS A 70 -0.38 8.55 29.37
CA LYS A 70 -0.17 9.92 29.85
C LYS A 70 -1.27 10.86 29.33
N PHE A 71 -1.60 10.79 28.04
CA PHE A 71 -2.67 11.59 27.46
C PHE A 71 -4.01 11.24 28.09
N THR A 72 -4.39 9.96 28.08
CA THR A 72 -5.67 9.48 28.60
C THR A 72 -5.88 9.88 30.05
N ARG A 73 -4.86 9.75 30.90
CA ARG A 73 -4.94 10.20 32.30
C ARG A 73 -5.08 11.71 32.46
N SER A 74 -4.40 12.49 31.60
CA SER A 74 -4.40 13.94 31.70
C SER A 74 -5.65 14.62 31.11
N LYS A 75 -6.27 14.00 30.09
CA LYS A 75 -7.41 14.56 29.36
C LYS A 75 -8.72 13.83 29.62
N ASN A 76 -8.68 12.67 30.28
CA ASN A 76 -9.83 11.83 30.57
C ASN A 76 -10.68 11.48 29.33
N LYS A 77 -10.01 11.30 28.18
CA LYS A 77 -10.58 10.85 26.90
C LYS A 77 -9.54 10.07 26.10
N ALA A 78 -9.98 9.26 25.14
CA ALA A 78 -9.09 8.69 24.13
C ALA A 78 -8.48 9.82 23.27
N PRO A 79 -7.22 9.70 22.83
CA PRO A 79 -6.65 10.68 21.91
C PRO A 79 -7.27 10.53 20.52
N THR A 80 -7.54 11.66 19.88
CA THR A 80 -7.92 11.69 18.48
C THR A 80 -6.67 11.75 17.61
N VAL A 81 -6.49 10.79 16.70
CA VAL A 81 -5.30 10.66 15.85
C VAL A 81 -5.69 10.80 14.37
N ILE A 82 -4.82 11.44 13.59
CA ILE A 82 -4.89 11.44 12.12
C ILE A 82 -3.63 10.81 11.53
N VAL A 83 -3.79 9.93 10.52
CA VAL A 83 -2.66 9.50 9.69
C VAL A 83 -2.44 10.53 8.60
N GLY A 84 -1.28 11.15 8.63
CA GLY A 84 -0.80 12.08 7.62
C GLY A 84 -0.05 11.37 6.49
N LYS A 85 0.54 12.18 5.61
CA LYS A 85 1.28 11.66 4.45
C LYS A 85 2.48 10.79 4.87
N VAL A 86 2.63 9.67 4.19
CA VAL A 86 3.86 8.88 4.15
C VAL A 86 4.63 9.24 2.88
N ARG A 87 5.86 9.72 3.02
CA ARG A 87 6.70 10.10 1.89
C ARG A 87 7.40 8.87 1.33
N ASN A 88 7.22 8.62 0.04
CA ASN A 88 8.07 7.66 -0.67
C ASN A 88 9.39 8.35 -1.04
N LEU A 89 10.48 7.94 -0.40
CA LEU A 89 11.86 8.35 -0.65
C LEU A 89 12.69 7.17 -1.18
N SER A 90 12.02 6.11 -1.62
CA SER A 90 12.66 4.93 -2.21
C SER A 90 12.98 5.13 -3.70
N HIS A 91 13.77 4.21 -4.22
CA HIS A 91 14.06 4.10 -5.65
C HIS A 91 12.95 3.41 -6.46
N GLU A 92 11.80 3.08 -5.84
CA GLU A 92 10.70 2.37 -6.47
C GLU A 92 9.36 3.08 -6.27
N HIS A 93 8.38 2.75 -7.11
CA HIS A 93 7.03 3.29 -6.95
C HIS A 93 6.25 2.46 -5.91
N ILE A 94 6.33 2.87 -4.65
CA ILE A 94 5.57 2.27 -3.55
C ILE A 94 4.18 2.92 -3.49
N ASN A 95 3.13 2.09 -3.45
CA ASN A 95 1.78 2.57 -3.15
C ASN A 95 1.65 2.90 -1.66
N THR A 96 2.00 4.12 -1.29
CA THR A 96 1.91 4.58 0.11
C THR A 96 0.48 4.67 0.61
N ARG A 97 -0.54 4.72 -0.27
CA ARG A 97 -1.96 4.72 0.15
C ARG A 97 -2.35 3.39 0.79
N THR A 98 -1.88 2.26 0.24
CA THR A 98 -2.09 0.94 0.83
C THR A 98 -1.49 0.89 2.24
N PHE A 99 -0.27 1.38 2.41
CA PHE A 99 0.39 1.42 3.71
C PHE A 99 -0.29 2.35 4.71
N ILE A 100 -0.80 3.50 4.26
CA ILE A 100 -1.63 4.39 5.09
C ILE A 100 -2.90 3.66 5.53
N ALA A 101 -3.64 3.06 4.61
CA ALA A 101 -4.87 2.32 4.93
C ALA A 101 -4.64 1.16 5.90
N ASP A 102 -3.50 0.45 5.77
CA ASP A 102 -3.12 -0.58 6.74
C ASP A 102 -2.92 0.01 8.13
N MET A 103 -2.19 1.11 8.28
CA MET A 103 -2.02 1.78 9.58
C MET A 103 -3.34 2.28 10.17
N GLU A 104 -4.22 2.84 9.34
CA GLU A 104 -5.55 3.30 9.76
C GLU A 104 -6.39 2.15 10.28
N ARG A 105 -6.39 1.02 9.55
CA ARG A 105 -7.08 -0.20 9.96
C ARG A 105 -6.57 -0.74 11.30
N GLU A 106 -5.25 -0.79 11.50
CA GLU A 106 -4.67 -1.24 12.78
C GLU A 106 -5.01 -0.30 13.94
N LEU A 107 -5.00 1.02 13.72
CA LEU A 107 -5.41 2.00 14.73
C LEU A 107 -6.89 1.85 15.09
N ILE A 108 -7.77 1.68 14.11
CA ILE A 108 -9.21 1.45 14.33
C ILE A 108 -9.43 0.15 15.11
N ASN A 109 -8.75 -0.93 14.70
CA ASN A 109 -8.89 -2.24 15.34
C ASN A 109 -8.39 -2.25 16.79
N SER A 110 -7.44 -1.40 17.15
CA SER A 110 -6.95 -1.29 18.52
C SER A 110 -8.03 -0.84 19.51
N GLY A 111 -8.96 0.01 19.07
CA GLY A 111 -9.95 0.65 19.95
C GLY A 111 -9.35 1.59 21.01
N GLU A 112 -8.05 1.85 21.00
CA GLU A 112 -7.37 2.67 22.02
C GLU A 112 -7.36 4.17 21.67
N VAL A 113 -7.64 4.51 20.41
CA VAL A 113 -7.63 5.88 19.88
C VAL A 113 -8.90 6.14 19.07
N GLU A 114 -9.32 7.40 19.03
CA GLU A 114 -10.29 7.84 18.03
C GLU A 114 -9.55 8.23 16.76
N PHE A 115 -10.10 7.87 15.60
CA PHE A 115 -9.48 8.16 14.32
C PHE A 115 -10.33 9.14 13.52
N VAL A 116 -9.70 10.19 12.98
CA VAL A 116 -10.37 11.11 12.06
C VAL A 116 -9.96 10.83 10.63
N ALA A 117 -10.92 11.05 9.73
CA ALA A 117 -10.73 10.93 8.30
C ALA A 117 -9.48 11.67 7.80
N SER A 118 -8.84 11.09 6.78
CA SER A 118 -7.67 11.68 6.15
C SER A 118 -7.98 13.05 5.55
N ALA A 119 -6.95 13.81 5.17
CA ALA A 119 -7.18 15.10 4.53
C ALA A 119 -7.96 14.98 3.21
N GLU A 120 -7.79 13.87 2.50
CA GLU A 120 -8.43 13.56 1.22
C GLU A 120 -9.90 13.18 1.45
N ASP A 121 -10.18 12.25 2.36
CA ASP A 121 -11.56 11.82 2.66
C ASP A 121 -12.41 12.96 3.22
N ARG A 122 -11.81 13.85 4.02
CA ARG A 122 -12.53 15.02 4.54
C ARG A 122 -13.01 15.96 3.44
N GLU A 123 -12.32 16.05 2.31
CA GLU A 123 -12.76 16.91 1.20
C GLU A 123 -14.09 16.40 0.62
N GLU A 124 -14.18 15.08 0.42
CA GLU A 124 -15.41 14.43 -0.03
C GLU A 124 -16.54 14.56 1.01
N VAL A 125 -16.26 14.25 2.28
CA VAL A 125 -17.25 14.33 3.36
C VAL A 125 -17.76 15.77 3.55
N ARG A 126 -16.90 16.79 3.47
CA ARG A 126 -17.33 18.20 3.52
C ARG A 126 -18.24 18.56 2.36
N GLY A 127 -17.99 18.00 1.17
CA GLY A 127 -18.88 18.13 0.02
C GLY A 127 -20.27 17.60 0.33
N GLU A 128 -20.36 16.38 0.88
CA GLU A 128 -21.64 15.76 1.28
C GLU A 128 -22.36 16.57 2.37
N VAL A 129 -21.65 17.02 3.41
CA VAL A 129 -22.24 17.86 4.47
C VAL A 129 -22.79 19.17 3.88
N LYS A 130 -22.16 19.70 2.82
CA LYS A 130 -22.61 20.94 2.16
C LYS A 130 -23.89 20.72 1.37
N GLU A 131 -23.99 19.59 0.68
CA GLU A 131 -25.22 19.20 -0.02
C GLU A 131 -26.35 18.94 0.98
N GLN A 132 -26.06 18.29 2.10
CA GLN A 132 -27.04 18.09 3.18
C GLN A 132 -27.46 19.40 3.85
N ASP A 133 -26.63 20.44 3.85
CA ASP A 133 -27.02 21.74 4.40
C ASP A 133 -28.26 22.33 3.68
N LEU A 134 -28.39 22.04 2.39
CA LEU A 134 -29.49 22.49 1.54
C LEU A 134 -30.67 21.52 1.52
N ASN A 135 -30.42 20.22 1.69
CA ASN A 135 -31.40 19.17 1.39
C ASN A 135 -31.90 18.38 2.62
N ALA A 136 -31.16 18.37 3.74
CA ALA A 136 -31.56 17.65 4.95
C ALA A 136 -32.54 18.47 5.80
N SER A 137 -33.34 17.79 6.63
CA SER A 137 -34.20 18.47 7.60
C SER A 137 -33.37 19.20 8.66
N GLU A 138 -33.91 20.26 9.24
CA GLU A 138 -33.21 21.02 10.29
C GLU A 138 -32.78 20.15 11.48
N GLU A 139 -33.59 19.15 11.85
CA GLU A 139 -33.32 18.24 12.96
C GLU A 139 -32.09 17.33 12.71
N THR A 140 -31.87 16.91 11.46
CA THR A 140 -30.84 15.91 11.12
C THR A 140 -29.57 16.52 10.55
N ARG A 141 -29.68 17.72 9.96
CA ARG A 141 -28.60 18.46 9.31
C ARG A 141 -27.40 18.66 10.24
N LYS A 142 -26.19 18.57 9.67
CA LYS A 142 -24.93 18.83 10.37
C LYS A 142 -24.41 20.21 10.00
N ALA A 143 -23.99 20.98 11.01
CA ALA A 143 -23.41 22.29 10.80
C ALA A 143 -21.92 22.19 10.41
N MET A 144 -21.52 23.00 9.43
CA MET A 144 -20.13 23.15 9.00
C MET A 144 -19.22 23.63 10.13
N GLY A 145 -17.95 23.22 10.08
CA GLY A 145 -16.91 23.67 11.02
C GLY A 145 -16.92 22.96 12.39
N ASN A 146 -17.80 21.97 12.59
CA ASN A 146 -17.87 21.17 13.82
C ASN A 146 -17.14 19.81 13.70
N GLU A 147 -16.16 19.71 12.82
CA GLU A 147 -15.34 18.50 12.69
C GLU A 147 -14.50 18.27 13.95
N VAL A 148 -14.33 17.00 14.33
CA VAL A 148 -13.45 16.64 15.43
C VAL A 148 -12.00 16.94 15.03
N GLY A 149 -11.32 17.78 15.82
CA GLY A 149 -9.90 18.06 15.65
C GLY A 149 -9.03 16.94 16.20
N ALA A 150 -8.02 16.52 15.44
CA ALA A 150 -7.03 15.56 15.93
C ALA A 150 -6.15 16.19 17.04
N ASP A 151 -5.83 15.40 18.06
CA ASP A 151 -4.84 15.72 19.09
C ASP A 151 -3.42 15.37 18.61
N PHE A 152 -3.27 14.34 17.78
CA PHE A 152 -1.99 13.89 17.24
C PHE A 152 -2.05 13.60 15.75
N MET A 153 -0.90 13.77 15.08
CA MET A 153 -0.69 13.37 13.70
C MET A 153 0.44 12.35 13.60
N LEU A 154 0.13 11.18 13.06
CA LEU A 154 1.12 10.16 12.68
C LEU A 154 1.59 10.46 11.25
N LYS A 155 2.91 10.52 11.02
CA LYS A 155 3.48 10.72 9.68
C LYS A 155 4.69 9.83 9.49
N GLY A 156 5.16 9.67 8.26
CA GLY A 156 6.37 8.90 8.04
C GLY A 156 7.01 9.03 6.67
N SER A 157 8.00 8.18 6.45
CA SER A 157 8.69 8.01 5.18
C SER A 157 9.17 6.58 4.99
N ILE A 158 9.23 6.15 3.74
CA ILE A 158 9.83 4.89 3.32
C ILE A 158 11.06 5.20 2.47
N ASN A 159 12.21 4.68 2.85
CA ASN A 159 13.49 4.84 2.16
C ASN A 159 13.98 3.48 1.68
N THR A 160 14.75 3.45 0.59
CA THR A 160 15.45 2.24 0.17
C THR A 160 16.92 2.46 -0.09
N ILE A 161 17.71 1.43 0.21
CA ILE A 161 19.11 1.31 -0.18
C ILE A 161 19.23 0.03 -0.99
N VAL A 162 19.81 0.12 -2.19
CA VAL A 162 20.06 -1.02 -3.06
C VAL A 162 21.56 -1.24 -3.12
N ASP A 163 21.97 -2.47 -2.86
CA ASP A 163 23.35 -2.94 -3.01
C ASP A 163 23.36 -4.14 -3.95
N ALA A 164 24.28 -4.17 -4.91
CA ALA A 164 24.35 -5.22 -5.92
C ALA A 164 25.81 -5.55 -6.26
N ALA A 165 26.16 -6.83 -6.14
CA ALA A 165 27.50 -7.34 -6.45
C ALA A 165 27.41 -8.80 -6.91
N GLY A 166 28.22 -9.17 -7.92
CA GLY A 166 28.40 -10.58 -8.30
C GLY A 166 27.14 -11.31 -8.79
N GLY A 167 26.07 -10.62 -9.18
CA GLY A 167 24.79 -11.24 -9.57
C GLY A 167 23.77 -11.42 -8.43
N GLU A 168 24.16 -11.07 -7.22
CA GLU A 168 23.29 -10.92 -6.06
C GLU A 168 22.91 -9.45 -5.88
N GLN A 169 21.69 -9.21 -5.41
CA GLN A 169 21.20 -7.87 -5.07
C GLN A 169 20.55 -7.91 -3.69
N ALA A 170 21.01 -7.05 -2.78
CA ALA A 170 20.35 -6.80 -1.51
C ALA A 170 19.53 -5.51 -1.61
N ARG A 171 18.26 -5.58 -1.21
CA ARG A 171 17.40 -4.42 -1.09
C ARG A 171 17.03 -4.21 0.37
N PHE A 172 17.30 -3.02 0.86
CA PHE A 172 17.04 -2.63 2.23
C PHE A 172 15.97 -1.54 2.25
N TYR A 173 14.93 -1.75 3.03
CA TYR A 173 13.88 -0.78 3.30
C TYR A 173 14.02 -0.26 4.72
N GLN A 174 13.87 1.05 4.87
CA GLN A 174 13.74 1.70 6.17
C GLN A 174 12.46 2.52 6.19
N ILE A 175 11.60 2.20 7.14
CA ILE A 175 10.33 2.86 7.38
C ILE A 175 10.47 3.61 8.69
N ASP A 176 10.32 4.92 8.64
CA ASP A 176 10.38 5.79 9.80
C ASP A 176 9.01 6.43 10.00
N LEU A 177 8.43 6.24 11.19
CA LEU A 177 7.17 6.88 11.59
C LEU A 177 7.41 7.81 12.78
N THR A 178 6.59 8.85 12.89
CA THR A 178 6.64 9.82 13.99
C THR A 178 5.24 10.26 14.36
N LEU A 179 4.94 10.26 15.65
CA LEU A 179 3.70 10.79 16.23
C LEU A 179 3.97 12.18 16.79
N ILE A 180 3.21 13.16 16.33
CA ILE A 180 3.38 14.57 16.66
C ILE A 180 2.11 15.08 17.35
N GLU A 181 2.26 15.69 18.52
CA GLU A 181 1.19 16.41 19.22
C GLU A 181 0.84 17.68 18.46
N LEU A 182 -0.43 17.80 18.05
CA LEU A 182 -0.96 18.99 17.39
C LEU A 182 -1.14 20.11 18.42
N GLY A 183 -0.85 21.35 18.01
CA GLY A 183 -0.82 22.53 18.87
C GLY A 183 0.55 22.84 19.47
N THR A 184 1.31 21.84 19.94
CA THR A 184 2.67 22.05 20.49
C THR A 184 3.79 21.63 19.52
N ASN A 185 3.47 20.87 18.47
CA ASN A 185 4.42 20.27 17.52
C ASN A 185 5.46 19.35 18.16
N ARG A 186 5.21 18.84 19.36
CA ARG A 186 6.13 17.94 20.05
C ARG A 186 6.05 16.54 19.44
N LYS A 187 7.21 15.97 19.10
CA LYS A 187 7.31 14.54 18.81
C LYS A 187 7.17 13.77 20.10
N VAL A 188 6.11 12.98 20.21
CA VAL A 188 5.82 12.17 21.42
C VAL A 188 6.22 10.70 21.22
N TRP A 189 6.39 10.29 19.97
CA TRP A 189 6.94 8.99 19.61
C TRP A 189 7.63 9.07 18.24
N ALA A 190 8.66 8.25 18.06
CA ALA A 190 9.30 7.98 16.79
C ALA A 190 9.71 6.51 16.77
N GLY A 191 9.36 5.81 15.70
CA GLY A 191 9.68 4.41 15.52
C GLY A 191 10.30 4.15 14.16
N GLN A 192 11.03 3.05 14.07
CA GLN A 192 11.71 2.65 12.85
C GLN A 192 11.58 1.15 12.65
N LYS A 193 11.26 0.75 11.42
CA LYS A 193 11.32 -0.64 10.97
C LYS A 193 12.26 -0.79 9.79
N LYS A 194 12.99 -1.89 9.76
CA LYS A 194 13.95 -2.23 8.71
C LYS A 194 13.58 -3.59 8.11
N ILE A 195 13.60 -3.68 6.79
CA ILE A 195 13.44 -4.93 6.06
C ILE A 195 14.66 -5.09 5.14
N LYS A 196 15.27 -6.27 5.13
CA LYS A 196 16.33 -6.61 4.19
C LYS A 196 15.89 -7.82 3.36
N LYS A 197 15.90 -7.68 2.04
CA LYS A 197 15.58 -8.73 1.08
C LYS A 197 16.82 -9.03 0.24
N ILE A 198 17.13 -10.30 0.05
CA ILE A 198 18.21 -10.76 -0.84
C ILE A 198 17.55 -11.34 -2.08
N ILE A 199 17.99 -10.86 -3.24
CA ILE A 199 17.51 -11.25 -4.56
C ILE A 199 18.66 -11.97 -5.25
N GLU A 200 18.51 -13.29 -5.38
CA GLU A 200 19.39 -14.09 -6.22
C GLU A 200 18.84 -14.09 -7.64
N LYS A 201 19.67 -13.82 -8.65
CA LYS A 201 19.29 -14.08 -10.04
C LYS A 201 19.13 -15.60 -10.20
N GLY A 202 17.88 -16.07 -10.19
CA GLY A 202 17.56 -17.43 -10.61
C GLY A 202 18.09 -17.63 -12.04
N GLY A 203 19.17 -18.40 -12.17
CA GLY A 203 19.67 -18.81 -13.47
C GLY A 203 18.59 -19.60 -14.19
N PHE A 204 18.30 -19.25 -15.43
CA PHE A 204 17.56 -20.12 -16.34
C PHE A 204 18.27 -21.50 -16.34
N ARG A 205 17.61 -22.52 -15.78
CA ARG A 205 17.94 -23.90 -16.10
C ARG A 205 17.25 -24.20 -17.43
N LEU A 206 18.01 -24.09 -18.51
CA LEU A 206 17.70 -24.73 -19.79
C LEU A 206 17.77 -26.25 -19.64
#